data_AF-A0A971CWC6-F1
#
_entry.id   AF-A0A971CWC6-F1
#
_cell.length_a   1.000
_cell.length_b   1.000
_cell.length_c   1.000
_cell.angle_alpha   90.00
_cell.angle_beta   90.00
_cell.angle_gamma   90.00
#
_symmetry.space_group_name_H-M   'P 1'
#
loop_
_entity.id
_entity.type
_entity.pdbx_description
1 polymer ?
#
loop_
_entity_poly.entity_id
_entity_poly.type
_entity_poly.pdbx_seq_one_letter_code
_entity_poly.pdbx_strand_id
1 'polypeptide(L)'
;MMVNRILFVLVTIFAIASMAAAKAPVIQSVRATDSTTVGLYEKFELHVDLEATYANPFDPDQIDLRAQFTSPSGKTQTIWGFYNPSSWSSLWMVRFAPTEIGQWKYVVKVKDKEGTAEGRPGTFNVTGSDHHGFIRIAPNRRYLKHDDGTSFYGVGLWYNDSYEQFNAGQITEEGLDRLKRLGGNFISFFHTPLETMGTGLGRYDQNRCGRLDQLFEWCEQRDIHISWNIW
;
A
#
# COMPACT_ATOMS: atom_id res chain seq x y z
N MET A 1 -64.90 52.10 -25.19
CA MET A 1 -64.58 50.89 -24.38
C MET A 1 -63.30 50.29 -24.95
N MET A 2 -62.12 50.68 -24.43
CA MET A 2 -60.81 50.19 -24.89
C MET A 2 -60.25 49.26 -23.81
N VAL A 3 -59.99 48.01 -24.17
CA VAL A 3 -59.40 46.99 -23.28
C VAL A 3 -57.89 47.01 -23.46
N ASN A 4 -57.17 47.35 -22.40
CA ASN A 4 -55.72 47.35 -22.35
C ASN A 4 -55.23 45.91 -22.07
N ARG A 5 -54.52 45.29 -23.01
CA ARG A 5 -53.88 43.97 -22.82
C ARG A 5 -52.44 44.16 -22.38
N ILE A 6 -52.16 43.80 -21.13
CA ILE A 6 -50.79 43.76 -20.57
C ILE A 6 -50.13 42.46 -21.05
N LEU A 7 -49.04 42.61 -21.80
CA LEU A 7 -48.22 41.50 -22.28
C LEU A 7 -47.12 41.21 -21.24
N PHE A 8 -47.17 40.06 -20.57
CA PHE A 8 -46.09 39.58 -19.72
C PHE A 8 -45.02 38.90 -20.59
N VAL A 9 -43.83 39.48 -20.66
CA VAL A 9 -42.66 38.86 -21.28
C VAL A 9 -41.92 38.06 -20.22
N LEU A 10 -41.95 36.73 -20.32
CA LEU A 10 -41.12 35.83 -19.53
C LEU A 10 -39.71 35.82 -20.12
N VAL A 11 -38.75 36.40 -19.41
CA VAL A 11 -37.32 36.30 -19.73
C VAL A 11 -36.77 35.04 -19.07
N THR A 12 -36.55 33.99 -19.86
CA THR A 12 -35.90 32.77 -19.39
C THR A 12 -34.38 33.01 -19.34
N ILE A 13 -33.82 33.11 -18.13
CA ILE A 13 -32.38 33.18 -17.93
C ILE A 13 -31.82 31.77 -18.08
N PHE A 14 -31.17 31.48 -19.22
CA PHE A 14 -30.36 30.28 -19.37
C PHE A 14 -29.06 30.47 -18.57
N ALA A 15 -28.96 29.79 -17.42
CA ALA A 15 -27.70 29.65 -16.72
C ALA A 15 -26.79 28.73 -17.55
N ILE A 16 -25.78 29.31 -18.20
CA ILE A 16 -24.71 28.54 -18.84
C ILE A 16 -23.86 27.98 -17.70
N ALA A 17 -24.10 26.72 -17.32
CA ALA A 17 -23.19 25.99 -16.46
C ALA A 17 -21.90 25.74 -17.26
N SER A 18 -20.81 26.42 -16.90
CA SER A 18 -19.51 26.09 -17.46
C SER A 18 -19.14 24.68 -17.02
N MET A 19 -19.16 23.71 -17.94
CA MET A 19 -18.51 22.43 -17.69
C MET A 19 -17.02 22.72 -17.51
N ALA A 20 -16.50 22.52 -16.30
CA ALA A 20 -15.07 22.52 -16.06
C ALA A 20 -14.43 21.50 -17.02
N ALA A 21 -13.40 21.90 -17.75
CA ALA A 21 -12.70 21.00 -18.65
C ALA A 21 -12.11 19.85 -17.83
N ALA A 22 -12.33 18.62 -18.30
CA ALA A 22 -11.69 17.42 -17.78
C ALA A 22 -10.16 17.63 -17.68
N LYS A 23 -9.62 17.49 -16.47
CA LYS A 23 -8.20 17.66 -16.19
C LYS A 23 -7.60 16.27 -15.96
N ALA A 24 -6.61 15.92 -16.77
CA ALA A 24 -5.80 14.72 -16.56
C ALA A 24 -5.18 14.73 -15.15
N PRO A 25 -4.90 13.55 -14.57
CA PRO A 25 -4.32 13.49 -13.23
C PRO A 25 -2.94 14.13 -13.21
N VAL A 26 -2.50 14.58 -12.04
CA VAL A 26 -1.20 15.23 -11.84
C VAL A 26 -0.54 14.65 -10.61
N ILE A 27 0.69 14.15 -10.74
CA ILE A 27 1.52 13.79 -9.59
C ILE A 27 2.26 15.06 -9.15
N GLN A 28 1.87 15.61 -8.01
CA GLN A 28 2.45 16.83 -7.46
C GLN A 28 3.82 16.57 -6.84
N SER A 29 3.95 15.50 -6.05
CA SER A 29 5.24 15.12 -5.46
C SER A 29 5.33 13.62 -5.18
N VAL A 30 6.56 13.11 -5.18
CA VAL A 30 6.90 11.75 -4.73
C VAL A 30 8.06 11.88 -3.76
N ARG A 31 7.88 11.39 -2.54
CA ARG A 31 8.84 11.53 -1.44
C ARG A 31 9.10 10.17 -0.80
N ALA A 32 10.36 9.83 -0.56
CA ALA A 32 10.70 8.68 0.28
C ALA A 32 10.45 9.03 1.77
N THR A 33 9.95 8.08 2.56
CA THR A 33 9.56 8.32 3.97
C THR A 33 10.76 8.66 4.86
N ASP A 34 11.81 7.83 4.83
CA ASP A 34 12.92 7.93 5.80
C ASP A 34 14.24 8.34 5.16
N SER A 35 14.61 7.65 4.08
CA SER A 35 15.94 7.74 3.50
C SER A 35 15.91 7.35 2.02
N THR A 36 16.81 7.96 1.23
CA THR A 36 17.10 7.50 -0.14
C THR A 36 18.17 6.41 -0.15
N THR A 37 18.48 5.82 1.00
CA THR A 37 19.36 4.66 1.18
C THR A 37 18.67 3.66 2.10
N VAL A 38 18.51 2.42 1.63
CA VAL A 38 17.94 1.31 2.40
C VAL A 38 18.84 0.07 2.32
N GLY A 39 18.70 -0.85 3.25
CA GLY A 39 19.32 -2.17 3.20
C GLY A 39 18.66 -3.07 2.16
N LEU A 40 19.39 -4.10 1.72
CA LEU A 40 18.86 -5.16 0.88
C LEU A 40 17.65 -5.83 1.59
N TYR A 41 16.57 -6.09 0.86
CA TYR A 41 15.32 -6.64 1.40
C TYR A 41 14.55 -5.77 2.40
N GLU A 42 15.06 -4.60 2.79
CA GLU A 42 14.32 -3.66 3.65
C GLU A 42 13.20 -2.95 2.88
N LYS A 43 12.22 -2.44 3.60
CA LYS A 43 11.12 -1.65 3.04
C LYS A 43 11.63 -0.28 2.56
N PHE A 44 11.55 -0.04 1.25
CA PHE A 44 11.58 1.28 0.65
C PHE A 44 10.15 1.78 0.43
N GLU A 45 9.83 2.95 0.96
CA GLU A 45 8.47 3.49 0.97
C GLU A 45 8.42 4.89 0.34
N LEU A 46 7.43 5.08 -0.54
CA LEU A 46 7.16 6.34 -1.21
C LEU A 46 5.78 6.86 -0.80
N HIS A 47 5.72 8.11 -0.38
CA HIS A 47 4.49 8.90 -0.33
C HIS A 47 4.29 9.63 -1.65
N VAL A 48 3.08 9.55 -2.19
CA VAL A 48 2.69 10.18 -3.46
C VAL A 48 1.60 11.21 -3.17
N ASP A 49 1.86 12.44 -3.57
CA ASP A 49 0.87 13.51 -3.58
C ASP A 49 0.39 13.69 -5.02
N LEU A 50 -0.91 13.62 -5.24
CA LEU A 50 -1.51 13.64 -6.57
C LEU A 50 -2.90 14.29 -6.57
N GLU A 51 -3.24 14.90 -7.70
CA GLU A 51 -4.60 15.29 -8.06
C GLU A 51 -5.13 14.30 -9.11
N ALA A 52 -6.27 13.68 -8.85
CA ALA A 52 -6.93 12.79 -9.81
C ALA A 52 -8.45 12.76 -9.54
N THR A 53 -9.21 12.23 -10.49
CA THR A 53 -10.67 12.19 -10.44
C THR A 53 -11.18 10.78 -10.12
N TYR A 54 -11.57 10.56 -8.86
CA TYR A 54 -12.12 9.29 -8.38
C TYR A 54 -13.11 9.51 -7.23
N ALA A 55 -14.07 8.59 -7.06
CA ALA A 55 -15.00 8.58 -5.92
C ALA A 55 -14.64 7.48 -4.91
N ASN A 56 -14.07 6.38 -5.38
CA ASN A 56 -13.54 5.30 -4.56
C ASN A 56 -12.03 5.17 -4.75
N PRO A 57 -11.20 5.53 -3.75
CA PRO A 57 -9.74 5.42 -3.88
C PRO A 57 -9.24 3.96 -3.82
N PHE A 58 -10.11 2.99 -3.56
CA PHE A 58 -9.76 1.57 -3.50
C PHE A 58 -10.14 0.82 -4.79
N ASP A 59 -10.80 1.50 -5.73
CA ASP A 59 -11.27 0.91 -6.98
C ASP A 59 -10.24 1.18 -8.10
N PRO A 60 -9.51 0.15 -8.58
CA PRO A 60 -8.49 0.32 -9.61
C PRO A 60 -9.06 0.74 -10.97
N ASP A 61 -10.37 0.57 -11.21
CA ASP A 61 -11.01 1.06 -12.43
C ASP A 61 -11.25 2.59 -12.37
N GLN A 62 -11.24 3.19 -11.18
CA GLN A 62 -11.34 4.64 -10.98
C GLN A 62 -9.98 5.31 -10.84
N ILE A 63 -9.05 4.68 -10.12
CA ILE A 63 -7.69 5.18 -9.94
C ILE A 63 -6.68 4.03 -9.81
N ASP A 64 -5.74 3.97 -10.74
CA ASP A 64 -4.63 3.00 -10.77
C ASP A 64 -3.31 3.75 -10.57
N LEU A 65 -2.76 3.65 -9.35
CA LEU A 65 -1.42 4.15 -9.02
C LEU A 65 -0.43 2.99 -9.02
N ARG A 66 0.71 3.16 -9.69
CA ARG A 66 1.78 2.17 -9.72
C ARG A 66 3.16 2.81 -9.82
N ALA A 67 4.19 2.13 -9.35
CA ALA A 67 5.57 2.50 -9.59
C ALA A 67 6.31 1.40 -10.34
N GLN A 68 7.09 1.79 -11.34
CA GLN A 68 8.04 0.91 -12.00
C GLN A 68 9.42 1.11 -11.38
N PHE A 69 9.96 0.07 -10.75
CA PHE A 69 11.31 0.03 -10.20
C PHE A 69 12.25 -0.65 -11.18
N THR A 70 13.45 -0.10 -11.37
CA THR A 70 14.51 -0.65 -12.23
C THR A 70 15.75 -0.91 -11.39
N SER A 71 16.21 -2.15 -11.39
CA SER A 71 17.38 -2.60 -10.64
C SER A 71 18.70 -2.13 -11.28
N PRO A 72 19.83 -2.19 -10.55
CA PRO A 72 21.15 -1.93 -11.10
C PRO A 72 21.49 -2.81 -12.32
N SER A 73 20.99 -4.05 -12.34
CA SER A 73 21.16 -4.95 -13.49
C SER A 73 20.18 -4.68 -14.65
N GLY A 74 19.27 -3.72 -14.50
CA GLY A 74 18.29 -3.33 -15.52
C GLY A 74 16.97 -4.11 -15.47
N LYS A 75 16.75 -4.97 -14.46
CA LYS A 75 15.48 -5.67 -14.29
C LYS A 75 14.40 -4.72 -13.82
N THR A 76 13.21 -4.81 -14.39
CA THR A 76 12.08 -3.95 -14.03
C THR A 76 11.02 -4.71 -13.23
N GLN A 77 10.46 -4.07 -12.21
CA GLN A 77 9.33 -4.58 -11.43
C GLN A 77 8.26 -3.49 -11.30
N THR A 78 7.00 -3.84 -11.54
CA THR A 78 5.86 -2.94 -11.33
C THR A 78 5.21 -3.28 -10.01
N ILE A 79 5.04 -2.27 -9.15
CA ILE A 79 4.40 -2.39 -7.84
C ILE A 79 3.22 -1.43 -7.80
N TRP A 80 2.07 -1.91 -7.33
CA TRP A 80 0.88 -1.09 -7.18
C TRP A 80 0.96 -0.25 -5.91
N GLY A 81 0.49 0.99 -6.04
CA GLY A 81 0.27 1.86 -4.90
C GLY A 81 -1.07 1.58 -4.25
N PHE A 82 -1.24 2.12 -3.05
CA PHE A 82 -2.45 1.96 -2.26
C PHE A 82 -2.80 3.27 -1.56
N TYR A 83 -4.09 3.44 -1.28
CA TYR A 83 -4.60 4.56 -0.51
C TYR A 83 -4.36 4.32 0.97
N ASN A 84 -3.72 5.28 1.64
CA ASN A 84 -3.46 5.30 3.07
C ASN A 84 -3.62 6.73 3.60
N PRO A 85 -4.78 7.09 4.18
CA PRO A 85 -5.06 8.43 4.69
C PRO A 85 -4.51 8.63 6.11
N SER A 86 -3.34 8.06 6.43
CA SER A 86 -2.68 8.26 7.72
C SER A 86 -2.17 9.69 7.92
N SER A 87 -2.00 10.45 6.83
CA SER A 87 -1.68 11.88 6.85
C SER A 87 -2.51 12.65 5.83
N TRP A 88 -2.94 13.86 6.20
CA TRP A 88 -3.67 14.77 5.31
C TRP A 88 -2.84 15.23 4.10
N SER A 89 -1.51 15.16 4.18
CA SER A 89 -0.59 15.66 3.14
C SER A 89 -0.09 14.59 2.18
N SER A 90 -0.45 13.32 2.37
CA SER A 90 -0.05 12.22 1.49
C SER A 90 -0.99 11.03 1.71
N LEU A 91 -1.95 10.90 0.80
CA LEU A 91 -2.99 9.88 0.85
C LEU A 91 -2.62 8.59 0.12
N TRP A 92 -1.52 8.58 -0.62
CA TRP A 92 -1.13 7.47 -1.48
C TRP A 92 0.30 7.03 -1.18
N MET A 93 0.51 5.73 -1.21
CA MET A 93 1.79 5.13 -0.89
C MET A 93 2.17 4.01 -1.85
N VAL A 94 3.47 3.77 -2.00
CA VAL A 94 4.04 2.58 -2.66
C VAL A 94 5.11 2.01 -1.76
N ARG A 95 5.08 0.70 -1.50
CA ARG A 95 6.08 -0.02 -0.69
C ARG A 95 6.79 -1.07 -1.54
N PHE A 96 8.11 -1.09 -1.50
CA PHE A 96 8.96 -1.97 -2.30
C PHE A 96 10.11 -2.51 -1.47
N ALA A 97 10.49 -3.78 -1.66
CA ALA A 97 11.67 -4.37 -1.05
C ALA A 97 12.70 -4.70 -2.14
N PRO A 98 13.87 -4.02 -2.18
CA PRO A 98 14.86 -4.22 -3.23
C PRO A 98 15.62 -5.54 -3.05
N THR A 99 15.99 -6.16 -4.16
CA THR A 99 16.62 -7.49 -4.19
C THR A 99 18.03 -7.48 -4.79
N GLU A 100 18.58 -6.30 -5.08
CA GLU A 100 19.93 -6.12 -5.63
C GLU A 100 20.59 -4.91 -4.97
N ILE A 101 21.85 -5.06 -4.54
CA ILE A 101 22.67 -3.96 -4.02
C ILE A 101 23.04 -3.02 -5.18
N GLY A 102 23.02 -1.71 -4.93
CA GLY A 102 23.37 -0.68 -5.90
C GLY A 102 22.28 0.38 -6.07
N GLN A 103 22.44 1.23 -7.09
CA GLN A 103 21.48 2.30 -7.35
C GLN A 103 20.27 1.79 -8.13
N TRP A 104 19.09 1.96 -7.53
CA TRP A 104 17.80 1.71 -8.17
C TRP A 104 17.20 3.01 -8.71
N LYS A 105 16.37 2.86 -9.75
CA LYS A 105 15.55 3.94 -10.30
C LYS A 105 14.09 3.59 -10.16
N TYR A 106 13.23 4.59 -10.02
CA TYR A 106 11.78 4.40 -10.05
C TYR A 106 11.07 5.51 -10.80
N VAL A 107 9.89 5.18 -11.33
CA VAL A 107 8.95 6.14 -11.92
C VAL A 107 7.54 5.78 -11.45
N VAL A 108 6.82 6.75 -10.90
CA VAL A 108 5.42 6.61 -10.49
C VAL A 108 4.51 7.00 -11.65
N LYS A 109 3.46 6.22 -11.88
CA LYS A 109 2.44 6.46 -12.91
C LYS A 109 1.06 6.37 -12.26
N VAL A 110 0.17 7.26 -12.66
CA VAL A 110 -1.23 7.26 -12.23
C VAL A 110 -2.13 7.27 -13.46
N LYS A 111 -3.23 6.53 -13.39
CA LYS A 111 -4.33 6.56 -14.36
C LYS A 111 -5.63 6.79 -13.63
N ASP A 112 -6.45 7.69 -14.15
CA ASP A 112 -7.87 7.81 -13.78
C ASP A 112 -8.72 7.81 -15.07
N LYS A 113 -10.01 8.17 -14.95
CA LYS A 113 -10.91 8.26 -16.11
C LYS A 113 -10.60 9.42 -17.07
N GLU A 114 -9.91 10.46 -16.61
CA GLU A 114 -9.59 11.67 -17.39
C GLU A 114 -8.23 11.54 -18.09
N GLY A 115 -7.41 10.55 -17.73
CA GLY A 115 -6.21 10.19 -18.47
C GLY A 115 -5.13 9.52 -17.63
N THR A 116 -3.88 9.78 -18.01
CA THR A 116 -2.69 9.22 -17.34
C THR A 116 -1.67 10.32 -17.07
N ALA A 117 -0.94 10.19 -15.97
CA ALA A 117 0.24 10.99 -15.70
C ALA A 117 1.42 10.16 -15.20
N GLU A 118 2.61 10.72 -15.41
CA GLU A 118 3.88 10.13 -15.00
C GLU A 118 4.64 11.16 -14.15
N GLY A 119 5.13 10.71 -13.00
CA GLY A 119 5.94 11.49 -12.10
C GLY A 119 7.38 11.62 -12.61
N ARG A 120 8.15 12.53 -12.01
CA ARG A 120 9.59 12.63 -12.30
C ARG A 120 10.30 11.33 -11.87
N PRO A 121 11.28 10.83 -12.63
CA PRO A 121 12.11 9.73 -12.20
C PRO A 121 12.82 10.04 -10.89
N GLY A 122 12.85 9.06 -9.99
CA GLY A 122 13.59 9.11 -8.74
C GLY A 122 14.62 7.99 -8.65
N THR A 123 15.52 8.09 -7.67
CA THR A 123 16.56 7.10 -7.40
C THR A 123 16.73 6.89 -5.91
N PHE A 124 17.16 5.69 -5.52
CA PHE A 124 17.60 5.37 -4.17
C PHE A 124 18.75 4.36 -4.24
N ASN A 125 19.57 4.31 -3.19
CA ASN A 125 20.68 3.39 -3.07
C ASN A 125 20.31 2.22 -2.17
N VAL A 126 20.78 1.03 -2.53
CA VAL A 126 20.60 -0.19 -1.75
C VAL A 126 21.96 -0.66 -1.28
N THR A 127 22.09 -0.87 0.02
CA THR A 127 23.31 -1.33 0.69
C THR A 127 23.12 -2.76 1.23
N GLY A 128 24.18 -3.37 1.77
CA GLY A 128 24.04 -4.65 2.47
C GLY A 128 23.17 -4.50 3.72
N SER A 129 22.47 -5.56 4.09
CA SER A 129 21.68 -5.66 5.32
C SER A 129 21.91 -7.03 5.95
N ASP A 130 21.40 -7.20 7.17
CA ASP A 130 21.42 -8.50 7.87
C ASP A 130 20.24 -9.40 7.45
N HIS A 131 19.38 -8.96 6.52
CA HIS A 131 18.25 -9.75 6.06
C HIS A 131 18.69 -10.84 5.07
N HIS A 132 18.21 -12.06 5.29
CA HIS A 132 18.49 -13.22 4.44
C HIS A 132 17.68 -13.25 3.13
N GLY A 133 16.65 -12.41 3.01
CA GLY A 133 15.75 -12.32 1.86
C GLY A 133 14.53 -13.22 1.96
N PHE A 134 13.81 -13.38 0.85
CA PHE A 134 12.51 -14.06 0.84
C PHE A 134 12.66 -15.58 1.01
N ILE A 135 11.70 -16.19 1.71
CA ILE A 135 11.64 -17.65 1.86
C ILE A 135 11.16 -18.30 0.56
N ARG A 136 11.88 -19.33 0.10
CA ARG A 136 11.65 -20.11 -1.12
C ARG A 136 11.68 -21.60 -0.82
N ILE A 137 11.09 -22.38 -1.72
CA ILE A 137 11.25 -23.84 -1.73
C ILE A 137 12.68 -24.16 -2.18
N ALA A 138 13.41 -24.96 -1.41
CA ALA A 138 14.76 -25.41 -1.74
C ALA A 138 14.77 -26.28 -3.02
N PRO A 139 15.88 -26.39 -3.75
CA PRO A 139 15.95 -27.15 -5.01
C PRO A 139 15.53 -28.62 -4.89
N ASN A 140 15.77 -29.25 -3.72
CA ASN A 140 15.35 -30.62 -3.45
C ASN A 140 13.84 -30.78 -3.16
N ARG A 141 13.09 -29.67 -3.13
CA ARG A 141 11.64 -29.59 -2.89
C ARG A 141 11.18 -30.16 -1.55
N ARG A 142 12.07 -30.25 -0.57
CA ARG A 142 11.78 -30.82 0.77
C ARG A 142 11.91 -29.82 1.92
N TYR A 143 12.62 -28.72 1.70
CA TYR A 143 12.91 -27.72 2.72
C TYR A 143 12.64 -26.32 2.20
N LEU A 144 12.61 -25.37 3.13
CA LEU A 144 12.56 -23.95 2.85
C LEU A 144 13.94 -23.33 3.06
N LYS A 145 14.25 -22.29 2.31
CA LYS A 145 15.47 -21.49 2.44
C LYS A 145 15.21 -20.04 2.08
N HIS A 146 16.00 -19.14 2.61
CA HIS A 146 16.02 -17.76 2.17
C HIS A 146 16.71 -17.60 0.81
N ASP A 147 16.57 -16.43 0.18
CA ASP A 147 17.17 -16.12 -1.12
C ASP A 147 18.71 -16.21 -1.07
N ASP A 148 19.34 -15.87 0.05
CA ASP A 148 20.79 -16.00 0.29
C ASP A 148 21.28 -17.45 0.45
N GLY A 149 20.36 -18.42 0.57
CA GLY A 149 20.65 -19.83 0.76
C GLY A 149 20.54 -20.33 2.20
N THR A 150 20.38 -19.44 3.18
CA THR A 150 20.21 -19.78 4.60
C THR A 150 18.97 -20.66 4.79
N SER A 151 19.09 -21.77 5.53
CA SER A 151 17.97 -22.67 5.79
C SER A 151 16.90 -22.00 6.63
N PHE A 152 15.63 -22.20 6.28
CA PHE A 152 14.50 -21.75 7.09
C PHE A 152 13.75 -22.94 7.68
N TYR A 153 13.61 -22.94 9.01
CA TYR A 153 12.78 -23.87 9.76
C TYR A 153 11.76 -23.08 10.57
N GLY A 154 10.50 -23.12 10.14
CA GLY A 154 9.40 -22.44 10.83
C GLY A 154 8.99 -23.20 12.08
N VAL A 155 9.35 -22.67 13.25
CA VAL A 155 8.87 -23.11 14.56
C VAL A 155 7.84 -22.10 15.02
N GLY A 156 6.59 -22.51 15.03
CA GLY A 156 5.50 -21.56 15.20
C GLY A 156 4.18 -22.18 15.57
N LEU A 157 3.17 -21.32 15.67
CA LEU A 157 1.81 -21.67 16.01
C LEU A 157 0.80 -20.88 15.19
N TRP A 158 -0.43 -21.36 15.22
CA TRP A 158 -1.57 -20.56 14.82
C TRP A 158 -1.86 -19.51 15.90
N TYR A 159 -1.80 -18.21 15.55
CA TYR A 159 -1.93 -17.11 16.50
C TYR A 159 -2.79 -15.98 15.93
N ASN A 160 -4.11 -16.07 16.09
CA ASN A 160 -5.03 -15.06 15.58
C ASN A 160 -4.91 -13.73 16.35
N ASP A 161 -4.87 -12.62 15.61
CA ASP A 161 -5.13 -11.30 16.18
C ASP A 161 -6.64 -11.07 16.26
N SER A 162 -7.21 -11.36 17.43
CA SER A 162 -8.64 -11.18 17.70
C SER A 162 -8.94 -9.70 17.95
N TYR A 163 -8.70 -8.84 16.94
CA TYR A 163 -8.87 -7.39 17.04
C TYR A 163 -10.27 -7.00 17.57
N GLU A 164 -11.30 -7.75 17.21
CA GLU A 164 -12.69 -7.52 17.61
C GLU A 164 -13.04 -7.98 19.04
N GLN A 165 -12.18 -8.75 19.72
CA GLN A 165 -12.48 -9.32 21.04
C GLN A 165 -12.08 -8.43 22.23
N PHE A 166 -11.88 -7.11 22.04
CA PHE A 166 -11.66 -6.08 23.08
C PHE A 166 -10.90 -6.57 24.33
N ASN A 167 -9.56 -6.39 24.36
CA ASN A 167 -8.64 -6.79 25.45
C ASN A 167 -8.48 -8.31 25.68
N ALA A 168 -8.99 -9.15 24.78
CA ALA A 168 -8.72 -10.59 24.80
C ALA A 168 -8.31 -11.07 23.40
N GLY A 169 -7.38 -12.04 23.35
CA GLY A 169 -7.02 -12.73 22.11
C GLY A 169 -6.29 -11.88 21.05
N GLN A 170 -5.87 -10.66 21.38
CA GLN A 170 -5.02 -9.84 20.50
C GLN A 170 -3.56 -10.32 20.55
N ILE A 171 -2.87 -10.20 19.43
CA ILE A 171 -1.42 -10.33 19.40
C ILE A 171 -0.81 -9.09 20.06
N THR A 172 0.08 -9.27 21.02
CA THR A 172 0.77 -8.16 21.70
C THR A 172 2.27 -8.26 21.50
N GLU A 173 2.98 -7.15 21.63
CA GLU A 173 4.45 -7.12 21.64
C GLU A 173 5.02 -8.10 22.67
N GLU A 174 4.49 -8.08 23.90
CA GLU A 174 4.92 -8.96 24.98
C GLU A 174 4.68 -10.44 24.66
N GLY A 175 3.58 -10.74 23.95
CA GLY A 175 3.27 -12.08 23.45
C GLY A 175 4.27 -12.55 22.40
N LEU A 176 4.61 -11.68 21.43
CA LEU A 176 5.61 -11.95 20.40
C LEU A 176 7.02 -12.06 21.00
N ASP A 177 7.37 -11.21 21.96
CA ASP A 177 8.64 -11.29 22.70
C ASP A 177 8.77 -12.61 23.45
N ARG A 178 7.69 -13.04 24.11
CA ARG A 178 7.64 -14.34 24.78
C ARG A 178 7.79 -15.47 23.78
N LEU A 179 7.12 -15.40 22.63
CA LEU A 179 7.24 -16.40 21.57
C LEU A 179 8.69 -16.50 21.08
N LYS A 180 9.34 -15.37 20.79
CA LYS A 180 10.75 -15.33 20.34
C LYS A 180 11.68 -15.90 21.40
N ARG A 181 11.51 -15.53 22.68
CA ARG A 181 12.31 -16.10 23.80
C ARG A 181 12.17 -17.62 23.94
N LEU A 182 11.02 -18.17 23.57
CA LEU A 182 10.76 -19.62 23.56
C LEU A 182 11.26 -20.31 22.28
N GLY A 183 11.91 -19.58 21.37
CA GLY A 183 12.44 -20.11 20.12
C GLY A 183 11.47 -20.11 18.95
N GLY A 184 10.29 -19.48 19.08
CA GLY A 184 9.36 -19.30 17.97
C GLY A 184 9.84 -18.24 16.99
N ASN A 185 9.71 -18.50 15.70
CA ASN A 185 10.11 -17.61 14.60
C ASN A 185 9.06 -17.53 13.49
N PHE A 186 7.87 -18.07 13.74
CA PHE A 186 6.81 -18.15 12.74
C PHE A 186 5.43 -18.09 13.40
N ILE A 187 4.51 -17.35 12.79
CA ILE A 187 3.09 -17.34 13.16
C ILE A 187 2.22 -17.48 11.92
N SER A 188 1.02 -18.03 12.10
CA SER A 188 0.00 -18.13 11.07
C SER A 188 -1.34 -17.64 11.61
N PHE A 189 -2.08 -16.86 10.83
CA PHE A 189 -3.39 -16.36 11.23
C PHE A 189 -4.30 -16.03 10.05
N PHE A 190 -5.61 -15.98 10.31
CA PHE A 190 -6.55 -15.27 9.46
C PHE A 190 -6.62 -13.82 9.91
N HIS A 191 -6.47 -12.89 8.97
CA HIS A 191 -6.64 -11.49 9.31
C HIS A 191 -8.12 -11.17 9.53
N THR A 192 -8.36 -10.17 10.37
CA THR A 192 -9.70 -9.59 10.50
C THR A 192 -10.10 -8.98 9.14
N PRO A 193 -11.32 -9.21 8.61
CA PRO A 193 -11.74 -8.70 7.31
C PRO A 193 -11.54 -7.19 7.19
N LEU A 194 -10.96 -6.73 6.07
CA LEU A 194 -10.70 -5.31 5.85
C LEU A 194 -11.94 -4.56 5.39
N GLU A 195 -12.87 -5.23 4.70
CA GLU A 195 -14.19 -4.68 4.39
C GLU A 195 -15.15 -4.94 5.55
N THR A 196 -15.94 -3.92 5.88
CA THR A 196 -16.86 -3.94 7.02
C THR A 196 -18.23 -3.41 6.59
N MET A 197 -19.27 -3.69 7.37
CA MET A 197 -20.58 -3.09 7.13
C MET A 197 -20.53 -1.54 7.15
N GLY A 198 -19.59 -0.96 7.90
CA GLY A 198 -19.41 0.49 8.00
C GLY A 198 -18.68 1.11 6.81
N THR A 199 -17.74 0.38 6.21
CA THR A 199 -17.00 0.85 5.02
C THR A 199 -17.75 0.57 3.73
N GLY A 200 -18.48 -0.55 3.66
CA GLY A 200 -19.17 -1.02 2.47
C GLY A 200 -18.25 -1.80 1.52
N LEU A 201 -18.85 -2.54 0.59
CA LEU A 201 -18.14 -3.34 -0.40
C LEU A 201 -17.21 -2.47 -1.26
N GLY A 202 -15.99 -2.95 -1.52
CA GLY A 202 -14.98 -2.25 -2.29
C GLY A 202 -14.31 -1.10 -1.54
N ARG A 203 -14.47 -1.02 -0.22
CA ARG A 203 -13.83 0.00 0.63
C ARG A 203 -13.21 -0.67 1.85
N TYR A 204 -11.97 -0.31 2.15
CA TYR A 204 -11.20 -0.95 3.23
C TYR A 204 -11.12 -0.09 4.48
N ASP A 205 -11.38 -0.69 5.64
CA ASP A 205 -11.25 -0.08 6.96
C ASP A 205 -9.78 0.22 7.26
N GLN A 206 -9.43 1.50 7.27
CA GLN A 206 -8.05 1.95 7.40
C GLN A 206 -7.46 1.69 8.80
N ASN A 207 -8.30 1.59 9.84
CA ASN A 207 -7.80 1.21 11.16
C ASN A 207 -7.39 -0.27 11.18
N ARG A 208 -8.15 -1.13 10.50
CA ARG A 208 -7.80 -2.56 10.34
C ARG A 208 -6.55 -2.74 9.48
N CYS A 209 -6.41 -1.96 8.41
CA CYS A 209 -5.17 -1.93 7.60
C CYS A 209 -3.97 -1.50 8.46
N GLY A 210 -4.10 -0.41 9.22
CA GLY A 210 -3.04 0.08 10.10
C GLY A 210 -2.65 -0.92 11.20
N ARG A 211 -3.63 -1.70 11.71
CA ARG A 211 -3.35 -2.79 12.64
C ARG A 211 -2.51 -3.90 11.99
N LEU A 212 -2.78 -4.26 10.73
CA LEU A 212 -1.96 -5.24 10.01
C LEU A 212 -0.53 -4.73 9.80
N ASP A 213 -0.38 -3.46 9.40
CA ASP A 213 0.94 -2.83 9.27
C ASP A 213 1.73 -2.93 10.58
N GLN A 214 1.09 -2.61 11.72
CA GLN A 214 1.70 -2.72 13.04
C GLN A 214 2.12 -4.16 13.38
N LEU A 215 1.29 -5.16 13.07
CA LEU A 215 1.64 -6.57 13.30
C LEU A 215 2.84 -7.01 12.46
N PHE A 216 2.90 -6.57 11.20
CA PHE A 216 4.02 -6.88 10.31
C PHE A 216 5.32 -6.26 10.84
N GLU A 217 5.27 -4.99 11.25
CA GLU A 217 6.41 -4.30 11.85
C GLU A 217 6.88 -4.97 13.16
N TRP A 218 5.95 -5.33 14.05
CA TRP A 218 6.30 -6.02 15.30
C TRP A 218 6.94 -7.38 15.06
N CYS A 219 6.48 -8.12 14.05
CA CYS A 219 7.05 -9.41 13.68
C CYS A 219 8.43 -9.24 13.02
N GLU A 220 8.59 -8.25 12.14
CA GLU A 220 9.86 -7.91 11.49
C GLU A 220 10.94 -7.56 12.51
N GLN A 221 10.63 -6.70 13.49
CA GLN A 221 11.54 -6.33 14.59
C GLN A 221 12.04 -7.53 15.42
N ARG A 222 11.32 -8.65 15.36
CA ARG A 222 11.59 -9.87 16.14
C ARG A 222 12.06 -11.02 15.26
N ASP A 223 12.23 -10.80 13.96
CA ASP A 223 12.54 -11.87 13.00
C ASP A 223 11.56 -13.05 13.18
N ILE A 224 10.26 -12.71 13.14
CA ILE A 224 9.15 -13.67 13.15
C ILE A 224 8.47 -13.59 11.79
N HIS A 225 8.43 -14.72 11.08
CA HIS A 225 7.76 -14.81 9.80
C HIS A 225 6.25 -15.03 9.95
N ILE A 226 5.49 -14.57 8.96
CA ILE A 226 4.04 -14.67 8.96
C ILE A 226 3.60 -15.51 7.76
N SER A 227 2.82 -16.56 8.02
CA SER A 227 1.94 -17.14 7.02
C SER A 227 0.62 -16.40 7.08
N TRP A 228 0.47 -15.44 6.17
CA TRP A 228 -0.75 -14.64 6.09
C TRP A 228 -1.78 -15.39 5.26
N ASN A 229 -2.86 -15.83 5.91
CA ASN A 229 -3.93 -16.58 5.25
C ASN A 229 -5.05 -15.63 4.83
N ILE A 230 -5.36 -15.66 3.54
CA ILE A 230 -6.49 -14.97 2.92
C ILE A 230 -7.48 -16.04 2.41
N TRP A 231 -8.78 -15.81 2.58
CA TRP A 231 -9.85 -16.66 1.99
C TRP A 231 -10.79 -15.81 1.16
#